data_AF-A0A3N5R4L5-F1
#
_entry.id   AF-A0A3N5R4L5-F1
#
_cell.length_a   1.000
_cell.length_b   1.000
_cell.length_c   1.000
_cell.angle_alpha   90.00
_cell.angle_beta   90.00
_cell.angle_gamma   90.00
#
_symmetry.space_group_name_H-M   'P 1'
#
loop_
_entity.id
_entity.type
_entity.pdbx_description
1 polymer ?
#
loop_
_entity_poly.entity_id
_entity_poly.type
_entity_poly.pdbx_seq_one_letter_code
_entity_poly.pdbx_strand_id
1 'polypeptide(L)' 'MNTEWLKETIRLVEKRKKVADAGLFLVVENENLTRFAENRITQNTTRHRIQLQVTTVHNKRRGMSETSDVSSRGVL' A
#
# COMPACT_ATOMS: atom_id res chain seq x y z
N MET A 1 -5.61 11.86 -5.32
CA MET A 1 -4.47 11.18 -4.67
C MET A 1 -3.19 11.91 -5.08
N ASN A 2 -2.31 12.29 -4.15
CA ASN A 2 -1.13 13.11 -4.44
C ASN A 2 0.02 12.22 -4.95
N THR A 3 0.22 12.18 -6.27
CA THR A 3 1.28 11.39 -6.92
C THR A 3 2.68 11.94 -6.68
N GLU A 4 2.82 13.23 -6.32
CA GLU A 4 4.13 13.84 -6.05
C GLU A 4 4.73 13.29 -4.75
N TRP A 5 3.90 13.05 -3.73
CA TRP A 5 4.33 12.40 -2.50
C TRP A 5 4.86 10.98 -2.75
N LEU A 6 4.23 10.19 -3.63
CA LEU A 6 4.71 8.83 -3.97
C LEU A 6 6.09 8.86 -4.62
N LYS A 7 6.29 9.78 -5.57
CA LYS A 7 7.59 9.97 -6.26
C LYS A 7 8.68 10.40 -5.30
N GLU A 8 8.38 11.34 -4.41
CA GLU A 8 9.32 11.80 -3.39
C GLU A 8 9.69 10.68 -2.41
N THR A 9 8.70 9.86 -2.02
CA THR A 9 8.91 8.72 -1.13
C THR A 9 9.80 7.64 -1.76
N ILE A 10 9.62 7.32 -3.04
CA ILE A 10 10.53 6.40 -3.77
C ILE A 10 11.97 6.93 -3.72
N ARG A 11 12.18 8.20 -4.06
CA ARG A 11 13.51 8.84 -4.03
C ARG A 11 14.14 8.80 -2.63
N LEU A 12 13.35 8.99 -1.58
CA LEU A 12 13.82 8.91 -0.20
C LEU A 12 14.23 7.49 0.19
N VAL A 13 13.46 6.48 -0.21
CA VAL A 13 13.78 5.06 0.04
C VAL A 13 15.06 4.67 -0.69
N GLU A 14 15.21 5.03 -1.96
CA GLU A 14 16.43 4.81 -2.75
C GLU A 14 17.65 5.42 -2.05
N LYS A 15 17.56 6.70 -1.69
CA LYS A 15 18.65 7.45 -1.05
C LYS A 15 19.02 6.90 0.33
N ARG A 16 18.03 6.60 1.19
CA ARG A 16 18.26 6.15 2.58
C ARG A 16 18.75 4.72 2.65
N LYS A 17 18.16 3.81 1.86
CA LYS A 17 18.51 2.39 1.89
C LYS A 17 19.68 2.04 0.98
N LYS A 18 20.18 3.01 0.19
CA LYS A 18 21.28 2.85 -0.78
C LYS A 18 21.02 1.69 -1.75
N VAL A 19 19.77 1.55 -2.18
CA VAL A 19 19.33 0.48 -3.08
C VAL A 19 19.49 0.91 -4.53
N ALA A 20 19.68 -0.05 -5.43
CA ALA A 20 19.88 0.24 -6.86
C ALA A 20 18.57 0.64 -7.53
N ASP A 21 17.45 0.11 -7.04
CA ASP A 21 16.10 0.39 -7.53
C ASP A 21 15.09 0.23 -6.40
N ALA A 22 14.02 1.02 -6.44
CA ALA A 22 12.89 0.92 -5.51
C ALA A 22 11.56 1.15 -6.24
N GLY A 23 10.58 0.32 -5.91
CA GLY A 23 9.21 0.42 -6.41
C GLY A 23 8.22 0.58 -5.26
N LEU A 24 7.21 1.42 -5.46
CA LEU A 24 6.03 1.48 -4.61
C LEU A 24 4.82 0.99 -5.40
N PHE A 25 4.05 0.09 -4.81
CA PHE A 25 2.77 -0.36 -5.33
C PHE A 25 1.69 -0.04 -4.30
N LEU A 26 0.74 0.82 -4.67
CA LEU A 26 -0.34 1.26 -3.80
C LEU A 26 -1.66 0.69 -4.30
N VAL A 27 -2.32 -0.06 -3.43
CA VAL A 27 -3.66 -0.60 -3.63
C VAL A 27 -4.63 0.16 -2.72
N VAL A 28 -5.68 0.71 -3.33
CA VAL A 28 -6.79 1.34 -2.62
C VAL A 28 -8.06 0.63 -3.05
N GLU A 29 -8.68 -0.08 -2.13
CA GLU A 29 -9.89 -0.87 -2.36
C GLU A 29 -11.03 -0.34 -1.51
N ASN A 30 -12.19 -0.16 -2.14
CA ASN A 30 -13.44 0.17 -1.49
C ASN A 30 -14.42 -0.96 -1.80
N GLU A 31 -14.67 -1.82 -0.82
CA GLU A 31 -15.57 -2.96 -0.96
C GLU A 31 -16.86 -2.73 -0.18
N ASN A 32 -18.00 -2.96 -0.82
CA ASN A 32 -19.29 -3.01 -0.15
C ASN A 32 -19.70 -4.47 0.00
N LEU A 33 -19.72 -4.95 1.25
CA LEU A 33 -20.08 -6.33 1.59
C LEU A 33 -21.51 -6.35 2.12
N THR A 34 -22.43 -6.83 1.28
CA THR A 34 -23.82 -7.10 1.69
C THR A 34 -24.03 -8.60 1.83
N ARG A 35 -24.48 -9.06 2.99
CA ARG A 35 -24.87 -10.46 3.22
C ARG A 35 -26.38 -10.58 3.36
N PHE A 36 -26.91 -11.63 2.77
CA PHE A 36 -28.33 -11.96 2.81
C PHE A 36 -28.51 -13.35 3.42
N ALA A 37 -29.49 -13.47 4.33
CA ALA A 37 -29.97 -14.76 4.82
C ALA A 37 -31.46 -14.62 5.15
N GLU A 38 -32.24 -15.70 5.02
CA GLU A 38 -33.68 -15.71 5.34
C GLU A 38 -34.48 -14.59 4.66
N ASN A 39 -34.21 -14.30 3.38
CA ASN A 39 -34.85 -13.23 2.59
C ASN A 39 -34.71 -11.81 3.18
N ARG A 40 -33.69 -11.56 4.02
CA ARG A 40 -33.37 -10.22 4.55
C ARG A 40 -31.86 -9.96 4.53
N ILE A 41 -31.49 -8.67 4.55
CA ILE A 41 -30.10 -8.24 4.71
C ILE A 41 -29.69 -8.50 6.16
N THR A 42 -28.65 -9.29 6.36
CA THR A 42 -28.09 -9.60 7.69
C THR A 42 -26.85 -8.78 8.02
N GLN A 43 -26.15 -8.30 7.00
CA GLN A 43 -24.98 -7.45 7.17
C GLN A 43 -24.83 -6.52 5.97
N ASN A 44 -24.54 -5.25 6.22
CA ASN A 44 -24.10 -4.29 5.21
C ASN A 44 -22.89 -3.55 5.78
N THR A 45 -21.71 -3.79 5.22
CA THR A 45 -20.46 -3.20 5.70
C THR A 45 -19.65 -2.67 4.54
N THR A 46 -19.26 -1.41 4.61
CA THR A 46 -18.27 -0.83 3.70
C THR A 46 -16.87 -1.02 4.30
N ARG A 47 -15.98 -1.63 3.52
CA ARG A 47 -14.57 -1.81 3.88
C ARG A 47 -13.70 -0.93 3.01
N HIS A 48 -12.94 -0.06 3.66
CA HIS A 48 -11.89 0.72 3.02
C HIS A 48 -10.55 0.07 3.35
N ARG A 49 -9.82 -0.38 2.33
CA ARG A 49 -8.50 -0.97 2.48
C ARG A 49 -7.48 -0.16 1.69
N ILE A 50 -6.41 0.21 2.37
CA ILE A 50 -5.24 0.84 1.77
C ILE A 50 -4.06 -0.06 2.08
N GLN A 51 -3.30 -0.43 1.06
CA GLN A 51 -2.10 -1.24 1.19
C GLN A 51 -1.00 -0.67 0.31
N LEU A 52 0.13 -0.35 0.93
CA LEU A 52 1.34 0.07 0.26
C LEU A 52 2.37 -1.04 0.37
N GLN A 53 2.89 -1.44 -0.78
CA GLN A 53 3.96 -2.41 -0.90
C GLN A 53 5.22 -1.70 -1.40
N VAL A 54 6.31 -1.87 -0.66
CA VAL A 54 7.63 -1.35 -1.01
C VAL A 54 8.48 -2.52 -1.48
N THR A 55 9.00 -2.42 -2.70
CA THR A 55 9.98 -3.36 -3.23
C THR A 55 11.31 -2.65 -3.39
N THR A 56 12.39 -3.25 -2.92
CA THR A 56 13.75 -2.73 -3.11
C THR A 56 14.63 -3.77 -3.77
N VAL A 57 15.52 -3.34 -4.66
CA VAL A 57 16.50 -4.20 -5.32
C VAL A 57 17.90 -3.66 -5.02
N HIS A 58 18.75 -4.51 -4.47
CA HIS A 58 20.16 -4.21 -4.22
C HIS A 58 21.02 -5.33 -4.81
N ASN A 59 21.71 -5.03 -5.91
CA ASN A 59 22.45 -5.99 -6.72
C ASN A 59 21.54 -7.16 -7.16
N LYS A 60 21.79 -8.38 -6.66
CA LYS A 60 21.02 -9.59 -6.95
C LYS A 60 19.98 -9.93 -5.86
N ARG A 61 19.78 -9.06 -4.86
CA ARG A 61 18.84 -9.28 -3.74
C ARG A 61 17.62 -8.39 -3.89
N ARG A 62 16.44 -8.97 -3.69
CA ARG A 62 15.16 -8.26 -3.65
C ARG A 62 14.58 -8.32 -2.23
N GLY A 63 14.20 -7.16 -1.69
CA GLY A 63 13.46 -7.03 -0.44
C GLY A 63 12.04 -6.55 -0.72
N MET A 64 11.10 -7.01 0.09
CA MET A 64 9.69 -6.63 -0.02
C MET A 64 9.12 -6.37 1.37
N SER A 65 8.32 -5.32 1.52
CA SER A 65 7.63 -4.98 2.76
C SER A 65 6.27 -4.38 2.44
N GLU A 66 5.31 -4.58 3.33
CA GLU A 66 3.95 -4.07 3.18
C GLU A 66 3.50 -3.32 4.43
N THR A 67 2.66 -2.30 4.23
CA THR A 67 2.03 -1.54 5.30
C THR A 67 0.66 -1.04 4.87
N SER A 68 -0.27 -0.91 5.81
CA SER A 68 -1.53 -0.19 5.60
C SER A 68 -1.44 1.28 6.01
N ASP A 69 -0.36 1.68 6.67
CA ASP A 69 -0.08 3.07 7.03
C ASP A 69 0.65 3.78 5.89
N VAL A 70 -0.12 4.56 5.11
CA VAL A 70 0.38 5.41 4.03
C VAL A 70 0.82 6.80 4.49
N SER A 71 0.90 7.05 5.80
CA SER A 71 1.51 8.27 6.32
C SER A 71 3.02 8.28 6.02
N SER A 72 3.62 9.47 5.94
CA SER A 72 5.07 9.61 5.74
C SER A 72 5.92 8.90 6.81
N ARG A 73 5.37 8.61 8.00
CA ARG A 73 6.04 7.82 9.03
C ARG A 73 5.95 6.31 8.79
N GLY A 74 4.85 5.82 8.25
CA GLY A 74 4.64 4.39 7.97
C GLY A 74 5.51 3.84 6.83
N VAL A 75 6.05 4.71 5.97
CA VAL A 75 6.80 4.33 4.76
C VAL A 75 8.33 4.51 4.86
N LEU A 76 8.82 5.33 5.80
CA LEU A 76 10.25 5.74 5.91
C LEU A 76 11.04 4.96 6.98
#